data_AF-A0A7X7S9G6-F1
#
_entry.id   AF-A0A7X7S9G6-F1
#
_cell.length_a   1.000
_cell.length_b   1.000
_cell.length_c   1.000
_cell.angle_alpha   90.00
_cell.angle_beta   90.00
_cell.angle_gamma   90.00
#
_symmetry.space_group_name_H-M   'P 1'
#
loop_
_entity.id
_entity.type
_entity.pdbx_description
1 polymer ?
#
loop_
_entity_poly.entity_id
_entity_poly.type
_entity_poly.pdbx_seq_one_letter_code
_entity_poly.pdbx_strand_id
1 'polypeptide(L)'
;MDFHAFYGPKAVLQNINVEFGSNSITAIIGPSGCGKTTLLRSINRTAEMERGFTSQGDIKVLGESIKEVRNLSVLRRQVGMVYQTPVALPL
;
A
#
# COMPACT_ATOMS: atom_id res chain seq x y z
N MET A 1 7.03 9.35 -6.38
CA MET A 1 7.31 8.04 -5.74
C MET A 1 8.19 7.24 -6.68
N ASP A 2 9.23 6.55 -6.21
CA ASP A 2 9.99 5.57 -7.02
C ASP A 2 9.84 4.21 -6.31
N PHE A 3 8.60 3.72 -6.21
CA PHE A 3 8.27 2.60 -5.32
C PHE A 3 8.25 1.26 -6.06
N HIS A 4 8.88 0.25 -5.45
CA HIS A 4 8.90 -1.13 -5.94
C HIS A 4 8.47 -2.08 -4.83
N ALA A 5 7.73 -3.13 -5.18
CA ALA A 5 7.31 -4.17 -4.26
C ALA A 5 7.50 -5.56 -4.86
N PHE A 6 7.97 -6.49 -4.03
CA PHE A 6 8.37 -7.83 -4.42
C PHE A 6 7.75 -8.86 -3.48
N TYR A 7 7.49 -10.05 -4.00
CA TYR A 7 7.20 -11.25 -3.22
C TYR A 7 8.24 -12.32 -3.57
N GLY A 8 9.20 -12.53 -2.67
CA GLY A 8 10.42 -13.28 -2.99
C GLY A 8 11.15 -12.65 -4.19
N PRO A 9 11.51 -13.43 -5.23
CA PRO A 9 12.22 -12.91 -6.41
C PRO A 9 11.29 -12.17 -7.39
N LYS A 10 9.97 -12.22 -7.20
CA LYS A 10 9.01 -11.68 -8.17
C LYS A 10 8.68 -10.22 -7.88
N ALA A 11 8.98 -9.33 -8.83
CA ALA A 11 8.51 -7.95 -8.79
C ALA A 11 7.02 -7.87 -9.15
N VAL A 12 6.21 -7.32 -8.23
CA VAL A 12 4.76 -7.10 -8.43
C VAL A 12 4.45 -5.64 -8.73
N LEU A 13 5.19 -4.71 -8.13
CA LEU A 13 5.15 -3.29 -8.44
C LEU A 13 6.54 -2.84 -8.87
N GLN A 14 6.61 -2.14 -9.99
CA GLN A 14 7.85 -1.69 -10.59
C GLN A 14 7.75 -0.20 -10.90
N ASN A 15 8.64 0.60 -10.30
CA ASN A 15 8.77 2.03 -10.54
C ASN A 15 7.43 2.80 -10.47
N ILE A 16 6.68 2.57 -9.40
CA ILE A 16 5.40 3.27 -9.20
C ILE A 16 5.70 4.71 -8.81
N ASN A 17 5.43 5.61 -9.76
CA ASN A 17 5.53 7.05 -9.59
C ASN A 17 4.19 7.74 -9.83
N VAL A 18 3.43 7.92 -8.76
CA VAL A 18 2.11 8.56 -8.79
C VAL A 18 1.94 9.46 -7.57
N GLU A 19 1.14 10.50 -7.75
CA GLU A 19 0.69 11.40 -6.69
C GLU A 19 -0.84 11.41 -6.66
N PHE A 20 -1.40 11.46 -5.45
CA PHE A 20 -2.84 11.51 -5.24
C PHE A 20 -3.19 12.87 -4.64
N GLY A 21 -4.07 13.62 -5.31
CA GLY A 21 -4.48 14.94 -4.84
C GLY A 21 -5.37 14.85 -3.59
N SER A 22 -5.21 15.81 -2.67
CA SER A 22 -6.12 15.98 -1.54
C SER A 22 -7.54 16.29 -2.02
N ASN A 23 -8.55 15.84 -1.26
CA ASN A 23 -9.97 16.11 -1.55
C ASN A 23 -10.42 15.63 -2.95
N SER A 24 -9.76 14.59 -3.47
CA SER A 24 -10.09 14.00 -4.77
C SER A 24 -10.54 12.56 -4.64
N ILE A 25 -11.33 12.10 -5.61
CA ILE A 25 -11.64 10.68 -5.79
C ILE A 25 -10.74 10.17 -6.92
N THR A 26 -9.87 9.22 -6.61
CA THR A 26 -9.00 8.58 -7.61
C THR A 26 -9.39 7.11 -7.78
N ALA A 27 -9.55 6.68 -9.02
CA ALA A 27 -9.79 5.28 -9.37
C ALA A 27 -8.51 4.63 -9.92
N ILE A 28 -8.15 3.46 -9.40
CA ILE A 28 -7.04 2.64 -9.92
C ILE A 28 -7.64 1.41 -10.60
N ILE A 29 -7.50 1.32 -11.92
CA ILE A 29 -8.12 0.28 -12.74
C ILE A 29 -7.03 -0.55 -13.43
N GLY A 30 -7.25 -1.86 -13.53
CA GLY A 30 -6.35 -2.76 -14.25
C GLY A 30 -6.77 -4.23 -14.11
N PRO A 31 -6.18 -5.14 -14.91
CA PRO A 31 -6.49 -6.58 -14.88
C PRO A 31 -6.26 -7.23 -13.51
N SER A 32 -6.86 -8.40 -13.27
CA SER A 32 -6.56 -9.17 -12.07
C SER A 32 -5.07 -9.51 -12.00
N GLY A 33 -4.47 -9.45 -10.81
CA GLY A 33 -3.05 -9.75 -10.60
C GLY A 33 -2.06 -8.64 -10.99
N CYS A 34 -2.50 -7.50 -11.52
CA CYS A 34 -1.60 -6.40 -11.91
C CYS A 34 -1.03 -5.57 -10.73
N GLY A 35 -1.25 -5.99 -9.48
CA GLY A 35 -0.65 -5.35 -8.30
C GLY A 35 -1.49 -4.28 -7.60
N LYS A 36 -2.75 -4.03 -7.99
CA LYS A 36 -3.63 -3.03 -7.34
C LYS A 36 -3.71 -3.20 -5.83
N THR A 37 -4.03 -4.42 -5.37
CA THR A 37 -4.13 -4.73 -3.94
C THR A 37 -2.80 -4.54 -3.23
N THR A 38 -1.69 -4.95 -3.87
CA THR A 38 -0.34 -4.74 -3.34
C THR A 38 -0.01 -3.27 -3.18
N LEU A 39 -0.41 -2.42 -4.13
CA LEU A 39 -0.21 -0.97 -4.05
C LEU A 39 -0.98 -0.38 -2.86
N LEU A 40 -2.28 -0.68 -2.75
CA LEU A 40 -3.10 -0.19 -1.64
C LEU A 40 -2.58 -0.67 -0.28
N ARG A 41 -2.19 -1.94 -0.17
CA ARG A 41 -1.61 -2.51 1.07
C ARG A 41 -0.22 -1.97 1.40
N SER A 42 0.53 -1.49 0.41
CA SER A 42 1.83 -0.88 0.63
C SER A 42 1.70 0.49 1.30
N ILE A 43 0.66 1.26 0.96
CA ILE A 43 0.42 2.60 1.52
C ILE A 43 0.22 2.56 3.04
N ASN A 44 -0.56 1.61 3.56
CA ASN A 44 -0.77 1.44 5.01
C ASN A 44 0.15 0.38 5.67
N ARG A 45 1.16 -0.09 4.93
CA ARG A 45 2.14 -1.08 5.36
C ARG A 45 1.54 -2.40 5.85
N THR A 46 0.37 -2.78 5.34
CA THR A 46 -0.21 -4.10 5.63
C THR A 46 0.41 -5.20 4.78
N ALA A 47 1.00 -4.86 3.64
CA ALA A 47 1.73 -5.81 2.79
C ALA A 47 2.94 -6.43 3.50
N GLU A 48 3.54 -5.74 4.48
CA GLU A 48 4.67 -6.25 5.29
C GLU A 48 4.30 -7.48 6.13
N MET A 49 3.01 -7.72 6.36
CA MET A 49 2.52 -8.91 7.07
C MET A 49 2.44 -10.15 6.16
N GLU A 50 2.57 -9.96 4.85
CA GLU A 50 2.53 -11.06 3.89
C GLU A 50 3.92 -11.69 3.73
N ARG A 51 3.98 -13.03 3.66
CA ARG A 51 5.26 -13.75 3.57
C ARG A 51 6.02 -13.37 2.30
N GLY A 52 7.31 -13.10 2.47
CA GLY A 52 8.22 -12.79 1.37
C GLY A 52 8.06 -11.39 0.78
N PHE A 53 7.23 -10.53 1.38
CA PHE A 53 7.11 -9.15 0.95
C PHE A 53 8.40 -8.37 1.23
N THR A 54 8.93 -7.70 0.22
CA THR A 54 9.97 -6.68 0.37
C THR A 54 9.65 -5.48 -0.51
N SER A 55 10.19 -4.31 -0.18
CA SER A 55 9.97 -3.09 -0.97
C SER A 55 11.21 -2.22 -1.05
N GLN A 56 11.29 -1.42 -2.12
CA GLN A 56 12.32 -0.41 -2.34
C GLN A 56 11.64 0.93 -2.69
N GLY A 57 12.37 2.02 -2.51
CA GLY A 57 11.80 3.37 -2.63
C GLY A 57 10.96 3.77 -1.42
N ASP A 58 10.12 4.78 -1.56
CA ASP A 58 9.32 5.32 -0.46
C ASP A 58 7.93 5.75 -0.90
N ILE A 59 7.00 5.68 0.04
CA ILE A 59 5.63 6.20 -0.09
C ILE A 59 5.48 7.28 0.97
N LYS A 60 4.96 8.44 0.58
CA LYS A 60 4.66 9.52 1.51
C LYS A 60 3.15 9.63 1.70
N VAL A 61 2.71 9.68 2.94
CA VAL A 61 1.31 9.93 3.33
C VAL A 61 1.30 11.24 4.10
N LEU A 62 0.51 12.21 3.65
CA LEU A 62 0.44 13.55 4.25
C LEU A 62 1.81 14.24 4.37
N GLY A 63 2.71 14.00 3.40
CA GLY A 63 4.06 14.55 3.38
C GLY A 63 5.10 13.77 4.18
N GLU A 64 4.68 12.81 5.01
CA GLU A 64 5.57 11.99 5.84
C GLU A 64 5.88 10.65 5.18
N SER A 65 7.16 10.25 5.23
CA SER A 65 7.58 8.92 4.79
C SER A 65 6.97 7.83 5.66
N ILE A 66 6.33 6.83 5.06
CA ILE A 66 5.77 5.71 5.82
C ILE A 66 6.85 4.81 6.45
N LYS A 67 8.10 4.89 5.95
CA LYS A 67 9.25 4.15 6.50
C LYS A 67 9.71 4.68 7.84
N GLU A 68 9.63 5.99 8.04
CA GLU A 68 10.01 6.66 9.29
C GLU A 68 8.96 6.50 10.40
N VAL A 69 7.75 6.04 10.05
CA VAL A 69 6.69 5.80 11.03
C VAL A 69 7.00 4.57 11.88
N ARG A 70 7.41 4.82 13.13
CA ARG A 70 7.66 3.76 14.13
C ARG A 70 6.38 3.11 14.64
N ASN A 71 5.31 3.88 14.79
CA ASN A 71 4.03 3.38 15.30
C ASN A 71 3.03 3.19 14.15
N LEU A 72 2.93 1.95 13.67
CA LEU A 72 2.04 1.58 12.56
C LEU A 72 0.56 1.89 12.85
N SER A 73 0.15 1.94 14.12
CA SER A 73 -1.23 2.29 14.49
C SER A 73 -1.56 3.73 14.14
N VAL A 74 -0.59 4.64 14.15
CA VAL A 74 -0.78 6.04 13.73
C VAL A 74 -1.00 6.11 12.22
N LEU A 75 -0.13 5.48 11.44
CA LEU A 75 -0.28 5.40 9.98
C LEU A 75 -1.63 4.78 9.57
N ARG A 76 -2.02 3.68 10.21
CA ARG A 76 -3.27 2.96 9.91
C ARG A 76 -4.52 3.73 10.35
N ARG A 77 -4.41 4.73 11.23
CA ARG A 77 -5.50 5.67 11.55
C ARG A 77 -5.64 6.77 10.48
N GLN A 78 -4.54 7.15 9.84
CA GLN A 78 -4.55 8.12 8.74
C GLN A 78 -5.01 7.48 7.41
N VAL A 79 -4.69 6.20 7.20
CA VAL A 79 -5.04 5.44 5.99
C VAL A 79 -6.08 4.38 6.31
N GLY A 80 -7.36 4.74 6.18
CA GLY A 80 -8.47 3.79 6.26
C GLY A 80 -8.48 2.85 5.06
N MET A 81 -8.65 1.55 5.29
CA MET A 81 -8.69 0.53 4.23
C MET A 81 -9.92 -0.36 4.38
N VAL A 82 -10.70 -0.45 3.31
CA VAL A 82 -11.85 -1.37 3.21
C VAL A 82 -11.45 -2.51 2.28
N TYR A 83 -11.51 -3.74 2.77
CA TYR A 83 -11.10 -4.92 2.02
C TYR A 83 -12.25 -5.51 1.21
N GLN A 84 -11.93 -6.07 0.04
CA GLN A 84 -12.91 -6.68 -0.87
C GLN A 84 -13.68 -7.82 -0.22
N THR A 85 -12.98 -8.74 0.45
CA THR A 85 -13.62 -9.64 1.39
C THR A 85 -13.76 -8.84 2.67
N PRO A 86 -14.99 -8.46 3.08
CA PRO A 86 -15.17 -7.88 4.39
C PRO A 86 -14.57 -8.87 5.38
N VAL A 87 -13.68 -8.39 6.24
CA VAL A 87 -13.50 -9.06 7.52
C VAL A 87 -14.85 -8.86 8.18
N ALA A 88 -15.71 -9.86 8.02
CA ALA A 88 -16.84 -9.97 8.89
C ALA A 88 -16.19 -10.00 10.29
N LEU A 89 -16.34 -8.91 11.03
CA LEU A 89 -16.36 -9.06 12.47
C LEU A 89 -17.63 -9.85 12.74
N PRO A 90 -17.54 -11.20 12.82
CA PRO A 90 -18.10 -11.82 14.00
C PRO A 90 -17.37 -13.11 14.42
N LEU A 91 -17.03 -13.19 15.70
CA LEU A 91 -17.25 -14.35 16.59
C LEU A 91 -17.33 -13.82 18.03
#